data_AF-R6YF38-F1
#
_entry.id   AF-R6YF38-F1
#
_cell.length_a   1.000
_cell.length_b   1.000
_cell.length_c   1.000
_cell.angle_alpha   90.00
_cell.angle_beta   90.00
_cell.angle_gamma   90.00
#
_symmetry.space_group_name_H-M   'P 1'
#
loop_
_entity.id
_entity.type
_entity.pdbx_description
1 polymer ?
#
loop_
_entity_poly.entity_id
_entity_poly.type
_entity_poly.pdbx_seq_one_letter_code
_entity_poly.pdbx_strand_id
1 'polypeptide(L)'
;MEIRVLRYFLVTAREQNITKAAELLHITQPTLSRQLAALEEELGTSLFIRGNKKITLTEKGILLKRRAMEILELEEKTLEELLDKEHLVEGSAGRGDFQRVV
;
A
#
# COMPACT_ATOMS: atom_id res chain seq x y z
N MET A 1 -11.25 5.37 2.99
CA MET A 1 -10.40 4.23 2.60
C MET A 1 -9.16 4.22 3.48
N GLU A 2 -8.88 3.13 4.19
CA GLU A 2 -7.62 2.97 4.92
C GLU A 2 -6.53 2.34 4.04
N ILE A 3 -5.27 2.75 4.21
CA ILE A 3 -4.12 2.21 3.46
C ILE A 3 -3.98 0.69 3.67
N ARG A 4 -4.21 0.20 4.89
CA ARG A 4 -4.19 -1.24 5.19
C ARG A 4 -5.19 -2.02 4.33
N VAL A 5 -6.37 -1.45 4.07
CA VAL A 5 -7.40 -2.09 3.24
C VAL A 5 -6.99 -2.14 1.76
N LEU A 6 -6.21 -1.16 1.28
CA LEU A 6 -5.59 -1.23 -0.04
C LEU A 6 -4.61 -2.40 -0.17
N ARG A 7 -3.79 -2.65 0.87
CA ARG A 7 -2.91 -3.84 0.90
C ARG A 7 -3.73 -5.13 0.83
N TYR A 8 -4.82 -5.23 1.60
CA TYR A 8 -5.71 -6.38 1.60
C TYR A 8 -6.34 -6.62 0.22
N PHE A 9 -6.81 -5.56 -0.41
CA PHE A 9 -7.33 -5.59 -1.78
C PHE A 9 -6.28 -6.09 -2.77
N LEU A 10 -5.06 -5.57 -2.74
CA LEU A 10 -3.99 -5.96 -3.66
C LEU A 10 -3.56 -7.42 -3.49
N VAL A 11 -3.41 -7.90 -2.25
CA VAL A 11 -3.09 -9.32 -1.99
C VAL A 11 -4.22 -10.21 -2.50
N THR A 12 -5.48 -9.83 -2.25
CA THR A 12 -6.65 -10.59 -2.73
C THR A 12 -6.72 -10.64 -4.25
N ALA A 13 -6.45 -9.52 -4.91
CA ALA A 13 -6.39 -9.42 -6.37
C ALA A 13 -5.28 -10.27 -6.97
N ARG A 14 -4.14 -10.40 -6.27
CA ARG A 14 -3.01 -11.24 -6.68
C ARG A 14 -3.33 -12.72 -6.55
N GLU A 15 -3.87 -13.14 -5.41
CA GLU A 15 -4.10 -14.56 -5.13
C GLU A 15 -5.33 -15.13 -5.86
N GLN A 16 -6.27 -14.28 -6.29
CA GLN A 16 -7.53 -14.69 -6.91
C GLN A 16 -8.36 -15.66 -6.05
N ASN A 17 -8.08 -15.68 -4.74
CA ASN A 17 -8.69 -16.54 -3.74
C ASN A 17 -8.65 -15.83 -2.37
N ILE A 18 -9.82 -15.54 -1.81
CA ILE A 18 -9.94 -14.79 -0.54
C ILE A 18 -9.36 -15.59 0.63
N THR A 19 -9.57 -16.91 0.68
CA THR A 19 -9.04 -17.76 1.77
C THR A 19 -7.52 -17.73 1.76
N LYS A 20 -6.90 -17.96 0.60
CA LYS A 20 -5.44 -17.92 0.45
C LYS A 20 -4.87 -16.53 0.75
N ALA A 21 -5.55 -15.46 0.34
CA ALA A 21 -5.16 -14.09 0.66
C ALA A 21 -5.22 -13.82 2.18
N ALA A 22 -6.25 -14.32 2.87
CA ALA A 22 -6.39 -14.16 4.31
C ALA A 22 -5.26 -14.88 5.08
N GLU A 23 -4.90 -16.09 4.64
CA GLU A 23 -3.76 -16.84 5.18
C GLU A 23 -2.44 -16.06 5.04
N LEU A 24 -2.16 -15.50 3.86
CA LEU A 24 -0.95 -14.69 3.61
C LEU A 24 -0.94 -13.38 4.41
N LEU A 25 -2.10 -12.82 4.70
CA LEU A 25 -2.26 -11.61 5.50
C LEU A 25 -2.30 -11.90 7.00
N HIS A 26 -2.22 -13.18 7.41
CA HIS A 26 -2.35 -13.63 8.80
C HIS A 26 -3.63 -13.12 9.49
N ILE A 27 -4.74 -13.11 8.76
CA ILE A 27 -6.06 -12.74 9.28
C ILE A 27 -7.11 -13.81 8.92
N THR A 28 -8.27 -13.76 9.55
CA THR A 28 -9.35 -14.68 9.22
C THR A 28 -10.04 -14.28 7.92
N GLN A 29 -10.48 -15.27 7.13
CA GLN A 29 -11.23 -15.04 5.88
C GLN A 29 -12.48 -14.16 6.08
N PRO A 30 -13.30 -14.31 7.16
CA PRO A 30 -14.44 -13.42 7.40
C PRO A 30 -14.01 -11.96 7.62
N THR A 31 -12.86 -11.74 8.25
CA THR A 31 -12.29 -10.40 8.45
C THR A 31 -11.91 -9.78 7.11
N LEU A 32 -11.17 -10.50 6.27
CA LEU A 32 -10.79 -10.02 4.95
C LEU A 32 -12.03 -9.71 4.09
N SER A 33 -12.99 -10.64 4.03
CA SER A 33 -14.21 -10.45 3.23
C SER A 33 -15.01 -9.23 3.68
N ARG A 34 -15.11 -8.99 4.99
CA ARG A 34 -15.79 -7.80 5.54
C ARG A 34 -15.07 -6.51 5.19
N GLN A 35 -13.73 -6.49 5.26
CA GLN A 35 -12.93 -5.31 4.89
C GLN A 35 -13.06 -4.96 3.41
N LEU A 36 -13.06 -5.98 2.53
CA LEU A 36 -13.26 -5.77 1.10
C LEU A 36 -14.68 -5.32 0.77
N ALA A 37 -15.69 -5.89 1.43
CA ALA A 37 -17.08 -5.48 1.24
C ALA A 37 -17.31 -4.03 1.69
N ALA A 38 -16.75 -3.64 2.85
CA ALA A 38 -16.81 -2.26 3.33
C ALA A 38 -16.11 -1.28 2.36
N LEU A 39 -15.00 -1.71 1.74
CA LEU A 39 -14.34 -0.91 0.70
C LEU A 39 -15.22 -0.75 -0.56
N GLU A 40 -15.84 -1.83 -1.03
CA GLU A 40 -16.76 -1.78 -2.19
C GLU A 40 -17.98 -0.90 -1.90
N GLU A 41 -18.51 -0.94 -0.67
CA GLU A 41 -19.60 -0.09 -0.20
C GLU A 41 -19.20 1.38 -0.12
N GLU A 42 -18.06 1.68 0.49
CA GLU A 42 -17.52 3.06 0.56
C GLU A 42 -17.35 3.67 -0.83
N LEU A 43 -16.91 2.87 -1.80
CA LEU A 43 -16.69 3.30 -3.19
C LEU A 43 -17.96 3.27 -4.05
N GLY A 44 -19.06 2.69 -3.56
CA GLY A 44 -20.29 2.50 -4.33
C GLY A 44 -20.12 1.63 -5.57
N THR A 45 -19.12 0.75 -5.61
CA THR A 45 -18.83 -0.08 -6.79
C THR A 45 -18.18 -1.40 -6.45
N SER A 46 -18.53 -2.45 -7.18
CA SER A 46 -17.88 -3.76 -7.06
C SER A 46 -16.48 -3.73 -7.68
N LEU A 47 -15.51 -4.22 -6.92
CA LEU A 47 -14.10 -4.33 -7.32
C LEU A 47 -13.78 -5.76 -7.78
N PHE A 48 -14.53 -6.75 -7.28
CA PHE A 48 -14.36 -8.16 -7.64
C PHE A 48 -15.57 -8.76 -8.35
N ILE A 49 -15.29 -9.63 -9.31
CA ILE A 49 -16.25 -10.57 -9.89
C ILE A 49 -16.06 -11.90 -9.15
N ARG A 50 -17.12 -12.36 -8.47
CA ARG A 50 -17.08 -13.61 -7.69
C ARG A 50 -17.53 -14.78 -8.56
N GLY A 51 -16.59 -15.63 -8.97
CA GLY A 51 -16.87 -16.91 -9.63
C GLY A 51 -16.82 -18.09 -8.66
N ASN A 52 -17.31 -19.26 -9.09
CA ASN A 52 -17.39 -20.47 -8.25
C ASN A 52 -16.03 -21.01 -7.72
N LYS A 53 -14.92 -20.65 -8.36
CA LYS A 53 -13.57 -21.14 -7.97
C LYS A 53 -12.50 -20.06 -7.88
N LYS A 54 -12.72 -18.91 -8.52
CA LYS A 54 -11.77 -17.81 -8.60
C LYS A 54 -12.50 -16.49 -8.54
N ILE A 55 -11.84 -15.51 -7.94
CA ILE A 55 -12.26 -14.11 -8.02
C ILE A 55 -11.36 -13.38 -9.03
N THR A 56 -11.96 -12.49 -9.80
CA THR A 56 -11.24 -11.62 -10.74
C THR A 56 -11.63 -10.17 -10.49
N LEU A 57 -10.87 -9.23 -11.07
CA LEU A 57 -11.18 -7.80 -10.92
C LEU A 57 -12.23 -7.35 -11.93
N THR A 58 -13.10 -6.43 -11.52
CA THR A 58 -13.88 -5.60 -12.44
C THR A 58 -12.99 -4.54 -13.09
N GLU A 59 -13.51 -3.78 -14.06
CA GLU A 59 -12.80 -2.61 -14.61
C GLU A 59 -12.43 -1.59 -13.53
N LYS A 60 -13.34 -1.35 -12.56
CA LYS A 60 -13.09 -0.49 -11.41
C LYS A 60 -12.03 -1.10 -10.47
N GLY A 61 -12.05 -2.42 -10.29
CA GLY A 61 -10.99 -3.14 -9.57
C GLY A 61 -9.62 -3.00 -10.23
N ILE A 62 -9.53 -3.07 -11.57
CA ILE A 62 -8.27 -2.87 -12.31
C ILE A 62 -7.76 -1.44 -12.11
N LEU A 63 -8.65 -0.44 -12.20
CA LEU A 63 -8.31 0.96 -11.94
C LEU A 63 -7.79 1.14 -10.51
N LEU A 64 -8.50 0.60 -9.53
CA LEU A 64 -8.11 0.70 -8.13
C LEU A 64 -6.77 0.01 -7.89
N LYS A 65 -6.50 -1.15 -8.50
CA LYS A 65 -5.21 -1.85 -8.38
C LYS A 65 -4.05 -0.94 -8.78
N ARG A 66 -4.15 -0.26 -9.93
CA ARG A 66 -3.13 0.69 -10.37
C ARG A 66 -2.92 1.81 -9.34
N ARG A 67 -3.99 2.46 -8.89
CA ARG A 67 -3.92 3.57 -7.94
C ARG A 67 -3.44 3.14 -6.56
N ALA A 68 -3.84 1.96 -6.09
CA ALA A 68 -3.41 1.41 -4.83
C ALA A 68 -1.89 1.17 -4.81
N MET A 69 -1.30 0.66 -5.90
CA MET A 69 0.15 0.50 -6.00
C MET A 69 0.87 1.85 -5.91
N GLU A 70 0.40 2.88 -6.64
CA GLU A 70 0.95 4.24 -6.58
C GLU A 70 0.89 4.83 -5.15
N ILE A 71 -0.24 4.65 -4.46
CA ILE A 71 -0.45 5.16 -3.08
C ILE A 71 0.51 4.47 -2.10
N LEU A 72 0.66 3.15 -2.20
CA LEU A 72 1.54 2.40 -1.30
C LEU A 72 3.01 2.73 -1.52
N GLU A 73 3.43 2.91 -2.77
CA GLU A 73 4.79 3.34 -3.10
C GLU A 73 5.08 4.74 -2.53
N LEU A 74 4.10 5.66 -2.62
CA LEU A 74 4.25 7.00 -2.05
C LEU A 74 4.31 6.96 -0.51
N GLU A 75 3.49 6.13 0.13
CA GLU A 75 3.54 5.92 1.58
C GLU A 75 4.94 5.43 2.00
N GLU A 76 5.46 4.40 1.33
CA GLU A 76 6.78 3.82 1.60
C GLU A 76 7.89 4.87 1.47
N LYS A 77 7.95 5.59 0.35
CA LYS A 77 8.93 6.68 0.15
C LYS A 77 8.83 7.77 1.20
N THR A 78 7.61 8.14 1.58
CA THR A 78 7.39 9.16 2.62
C THR A 78 7.94 8.69 3.97
N LEU A 79 7.75 7.41 4.30
CA LEU A 79 8.29 6.83 5.53
C LEU A 79 9.82 6.77 5.50
N GLU A 80 10.42 6.34 4.40
CA GLU A 80 11.88 6.33 4.21
C GLU A 80 12.47 7.73 4.41
N GLU A 81 11.93 8.74 3.72
CA GLU A 81 12.41 10.13 3.81
C GLU A 81 12.27 10.75 5.21
N LEU A 82 11.31 10.29 6.00
CA LEU A 82 11.11 10.76 7.37
C LEU A 82 12.00 10.04 8.37
N LEU A 83 12.24 8.74 8.18
CA LEU A 83 13.09 7.92 9.05
C LEU A 83 14.59 8.16 8.77
N ASP A 84 14.95 8.49 7.53
CA ASP A 84 16.33 8.82 7.14
C ASP A 84 16.82 10.18 7.71
N LYS A 85 15.94 10.95 8.36
CA LYS A 85 16.28 12.26 8.97
C LYS A 85 17.02 12.17 10.30
N GLU A 86 17.23 11.00 10.89
CA GLU A 86 18.09 10.87 12.08
C GLU A 86 19.60 10.73 11.75
N HIS A 87 19.99 10.61 10.47
CA HIS A 87 21.40 10.41 10.08
C HIS A 87 22.07 11.61 9.36
N LEU A 88 21.47 12.80 9.36
CA LEU A 88 22.08 14.01 8.77
C LEU A 88 22.59 15.04 9.79
N VAL A 89 22.66 14.68 11.08
CA VAL A 89 23.15 15.59 12.14
C VAL A 89 24.39 15.06 12.86
N GLU A 90 25.29 14.37 12.15
CA GLU A 90 26.67 14.24 12.61
C GLU A 90 27.64 14.43 11.44
N GLY A 91 28.36 15.55 11.45
CA GLY A 91 29.56 15.73 10.65
C GLY A 91 29.45 16.60 9.40
N SER A 92 29.26 17.92 9.58
CA SER A 92 30.13 18.90 8.91
C SER A 92 30.09 20.29 9.55
N ALA A 93 30.17 20.34 10.89
CA ALA A 93 30.81 21.47 11.56
C ALA A 93 32.33 21.32 11.33
N GLY A 94 32.79 21.81 10.18
CA GLY A 94 34.18 21.65 9.74
C GLY A 94 34.47 22.32 8.40
N ARG A 95 33.89 23.51 8.16
CA ARG A 95 34.41 24.48 7.18
C ARG A 95 34.64 25.82 7.88
N GLY A 96 35.45 25.78 8.92
CA GLY A 96 36.40 26.86 9.14
C GLY A 96 37.60 26.56 8.25
N ASP A 97 37.82 27.39 7.24
CA ASP A 97 39.03 28.22 7.18
C ASP A 97 39.40 28.69 5.76
N PHE A 98 39.28 30.03 5.64
CA PHE A 98 40.05 30.96 4.83
C PHE A 98 39.92 30.99 3.30
N GLN A 99 39.05 31.91 2.91
CA GLN A 99 39.13 32.75 1.72
C GLN A 99 40.49 33.49 1.66
N ARG A 100 41.22 33.32 0.54
CA ARG A 100 41.92 34.33 -0.28
C ARG A 100 42.86 35.36 0.40
N VAL A 101 44.03 35.55 -0.22
CA VAL A 101 44.71 36.82 -0.61
C VAL A 101 46.23 36.75 -0.33
N VAL A 102 46.98 36.69 -1.45
CA VAL A 102 48.38 37.09 -1.71
C VAL A 102 49.48 36.37 -0.92
#